data_AF-A0A5C5V760-F1
#
_entry.id   AF-A0A5C5V760-F1
#
_cell.length_a   1.000
_cell.length_b   1.000
_cell.length_c   1.000
_cell.angle_alpha   90.00
_cell.angle_beta   90.00
_cell.angle_gamma   90.00
#
_symmetry.space_group_name_H-M   'P 1'
#
loop_
_entity.id
_entity.type
_entity.pdbx_description
1 polymer ?
#
loop_
_entity_poly.entity_id
_entity_poly.type
_entity_poly.pdbx_seq_one_letter_code
_entity_poly.pdbx_strand_id
1 'polypeptide(L)'
;MQIHGATHVHGPQGLAGPHSNRPSQGASAPRPQTVDQLDISPEAAAASGAGEVRTDLVNSLKSQIASGAYETPEKLDAALDRLLDQIG
;
A
#
# COMPACT_ATOMS: atom_id res chain seq x y z
N MET A 1 45.10 20.19 -5.07
CA MET A 1 44.43 21.03 -4.05
C MET A 1 43.35 21.84 -4.75
N GLN A 2 42.10 21.41 -4.65
CA GLN A 2 40.95 22.10 -5.24
C GLN A 2 39.93 22.29 -4.12
N ILE A 3 39.81 23.53 -3.64
CA ILE A 3 38.95 23.87 -2.51
C ILE A 3 37.69 24.46 -3.12
N HIS A 4 36.59 23.70 -3.11
CA HIS A 4 35.30 24.20 -3.56
C HIS A 4 34.80 25.21 -2.52
N GLY A 5 34.77 26.49 -2.91
CA GLY A 5 34.24 27.57 -2.07
C GLY A 5 32.76 27.37 -1.74
N ALA A 6 32.33 27.90 -0.59
CA ALA A 6 30.96 27.82 -0.09
C ALA A 6 29.97 28.59 -0.98
N THR A 7 29.57 28.00 -2.10
CA THR A 7 28.53 28.52 -2.98
C THR A 7 27.17 27.91 -2.64
N HIS A 8 26.70 28.10 -1.41
CA HIS A 8 25.28 27.99 -1.08
C HIS A 8 24.92 29.08 -0.07
N VAL A 9 25.02 30.33 -0.52
CA VAL A 9 24.45 31.48 0.18
C VAL A 9 22.92 31.30 0.15
N HIS A 10 22.32 31.02 1.30
CA HIS A 10 20.87 31.09 1.44
C HIS A 10 20.45 32.56 1.33
N GLY A 11 19.70 32.87 0.27
CA GLY A 11 19.09 34.19 0.10
C GLY A 11 17.99 34.43 1.15
N PRO A 12 17.68 35.70 1.48
CA PRO A 12 16.64 36.04 2.43
C PRO A 12 15.26 35.50 2.00
N GLN A 13 14.51 35.04 3.00
CA GLN A 13 13.23 34.34 2.89
C GLN A 13 12.13 35.23 2.25
N GLY A 14 11.21 34.58 1.54
CA GLY A 14 10.14 35.25 0.79
C GLY A 14 9.12 35.98 1.67
N LEU A 15 8.70 37.16 1.22
CA LEU A 15 7.61 37.92 1.81
C LEU A 15 6.27 37.35 1.33
N ALA A 16 5.47 36.81 2.25
CA ALA A 16 4.09 36.40 1.99
C ALA A 16 3.18 37.64 2.11
N GLY A 17 2.78 38.20 0.97
CA GLY A 17 1.67 39.15 0.93
C GLY A 17 0.36 38.44 1.25
N PRO A 18 -0.59 39.07 1.95
CA PRO A 18 -1.90 38.47 2.14
C PRO A 18 -2.54 38.31 0.75
N HIS A 19 -3.26 37.21 0.53
CA HIS A 19 -4.07 36.89 -0.66
C HIS A 19 -3.34 36.75 -2.02
N SER A 20 -2.70 35.59 -2.24
CA SER A 20 -2.67 34.96 -3.56
C SER A 20 -2.90 33.46 -3.43
N ASN A 21 -4.16 33.06 -3.63
CA ASN A 21 -4.58 31.66 -3.71
C ASN A 21 -4.13 31.10 -5.07
N ARG A 22 -2.83 30.82 -5.21
CA ARG A 22 -2.32 30.06 -6.34
C ARG A 22 -2.40 28.59 -5.96
N PRO A 23 -3.25 27.76 -6.60
CA PRO A 23 -3.14 26.32 -6.42
C PRO A 23 -1.77 25.92 -6.96
N SER A 24 -0.86 25.60 -6.05
CA SER A 24 0.40 24.94 -6.36
C SER A 24 0.06 23.53 -6.82
N GLN A 25 -0.36 23.37 -8.07
CA GLN A 25 -0.27 22.10 -8.77
C GLN A 25 1.21 21.88 -9.15
N GLY A 26 2.05 21.74 -8.14
CA GLY A 26 3.27 20.97 -8.30
C GLY A 26 2.81 19.52 -8.23
N ALA A 27 2.81 18.82 -9.35
CA ALA A 27 2.76 17.37 -9.32
C ALA A 27 3.88 16.93 -8.38
N SER A 28 3.52 16.38 -7.22
CA SER A 28 4.48 15.76 -6.34
C SER A 28 5.11 14.65 -7.16
N ALA A 29 6.35 14.84 -7.60
CA ALA A 29 7.05 13.80 -8.33
C ALA A 29 7.03 12.55 -7.45
N PRO A 30 6.63 11.37 -7.98
CA PRO A 30 6.58 10.16 -7.18
C PRO A 30 7.96 9.94 -6.57
N ARG A 31 8.04 10.07 -5.24
CA ARG A 31 9.27 9.80 -4.51
C ARG A 31 9.60 8.33 -4.76
N PRO A 32 10.82 7.98 -5.22
CA PRO A 32 11.18 6.60 -5.45
C PRO A 32 10.96 5.85 -4.13
N GLN A 33 10.01 4.93 -4.15
CA GLN A 33 9.78 4.01 -3.04
C GLN A 33 10.98 3.08 -3.07
N THR A 34 11.76 3.03 -2.00
CA THR A 34 12.75 1.97 -1.82
C THR A 34 11.95 0.68 -1.72
N VAL A 35 11.99 -0.13 -2.79
CA VAL A 35 11.36 -1.44 -2.82
C VAL A 35 12.39 -2.47 -2.40
N ASP A 36 12.03 -3.32 -1.46
CA ASP A 36 12.87 -4.44 -1.04
C ASP A 36 13.00 -5.44 -2.20
N GLN A 37 14.20 -6.00 -2.35
CA GLN A 37 14.44 -7.07 -3.32
C GLN A 37 13.88 -8.38 -2.77
N LEU A 38 12.96 -8.99 -3.52
CA LEU A 38 12.37 -10.29 -3.21
C LEU A 38 12.92 -11.35 -4.18
N ASP A 39 13.73 -12.26 -3.67
CA ASP A 39 14.19 -13.44 -4.42
C ASP A 39 13.35 -14.66 -4.02
N ILE A 40 12.55 -15.19 -4.95
CA ILE A 40 11.70 -16.35 -4.75
C ILE A 40 12.38 -17.57 -5.37
N SER A 41 12.47 -18.68 -4.63
CA SER A 41 13.03 -19.93 -5.15
C SER A 41 12.15 -20.50 -6.28
N PRO A 42 12.73 -21.22 -7.27
CA PRO A 42 11.96 -21.76 -8.39
C PRO A 42 10.86 -22.74 -7.94
N GLU A 43 11.08 -23.45 -6.82
CA GLU A 43 10.09 -24.36 -6.23
C GLU A 43 8.91 -23.58 -5.63
N ALA A 44 9.18 -22.48 -4.92
CA ALA A 44 8.15 -21.62 -4.36
C ALA A 44 7.34 -20.91 -5.46
N ALA A 45 7.99 -20.49 -6.56
CA ALA A 45 7.32 -19.91 -7.71
C ALA A 45 6.37 -20.91 -8.39
N ALA A 46 6.80 -22.17 -8.54
CA ALA A 46 5.96 -23.24 -9.08
C ALA A 46 4.78 -23.60 -8.16
N ALA A 47 4.98 -23.59 -6.83
CA ALA A 47 3.92 -23.82 -5.85
C ALA A 47 2.92 -22.66 -5.75
N SER A 48 3.38 -21.42 -5.99
CA SER A 48 2.54 -20.22 -5.96
C SER A 48 1.57 -20.14 -7.13
N GLY A 49 1.82 -20.89 -8.21
CA GLY A 49 0.93 -21.00 -9.38
C GLY A 49 -0.30 -21.89 -9.18
N ALA A 50 -0.56 -22.35 -7.95
CA ALA A 50 -1.62 -23.31 -7.65
C ALA A 50 -3.00 -22.63 -7.55
N GLY A 51 -3.62 -22.40 -8.71
CA GLY A 51 -5.07 -22.32 -8.83
C GLY A 51 -5.56 -21.06 -9.54
N GLU A 52 -6.33 -21.27 -10.61
CA GLU A 52 -7.13 -20.21 -11.22
C GLU A 52 -8.03 -19.57 -10.16
N VAL A 53 -8.02 -18.24 -10.10
CA VAL A 53 -8.94 -17.51 -9.23
C VAL A 53 -10.35 -17.73 -9.77
N ARG A 54 -11.18 -18.42 -8.97
CA ARG A 54 -12.61 -18.62 -9.25
C ARG A 54 -13.36 -17.30 -9.09
N THR A 55 -13.26 -16.45 -10.11
CA THR A 55 -13.78 -15.08 -10.14
C THR A 55 -15.28 -15.03 -9.86
N ASP A 56 -16.06 -16.01 -10.32
CA ASP A 56 -17.49 -16.12 -10.02
C ASP A 56 -17.77 -16.24 -8.51
N LEU A 57 -17.00 -17.09 -7.81
CA LEU A 57 -17.14 -17.25 -6.36
C LEU A 57 -16.72 -15.97 -5.63
N VAL A 58 -15.64 -15.33 -6.08
CA VAL A 58 -15.19 -14.05 -5.50
C VAL A 58 -16.26 -12.98 -5.64
N ASN A 59 -16.89 -12.89 -6.82
CA ASN A 59 -17.97 -11.93 -7.07
C ASN A 59 -19.21 -12.21 -6.21
N SER A 60 -19.60 -13.47 -6.06
CA SER A 60 -20.69 -13.87 -5.18
C SER A 60 -20.40 -13.53 -3.71
N LEU A 61 -19.20 -13.84 -3.23
CA LEU A 61 -18.80 -13.49 -1.85
C LEU A 61 -18.78 -11.98 -1.64
N LYS A 62 -18.22 -11.21 -2.58
CA LYS A 62 -18.22 -9.75 -2.51
C LYS A 62 -19.64 -9.18 -2.38
N SER A 63 -20.60 -9.72 -3.14
CA SER A 63 -22.01 -9.32 -3.05
C SER A 63 -22.61 -9.62 -1.67
N GLN A 64 -22.34 -10.81 -1.11
CA GLN A 64 -22.82 -11.20 0.22
C GLN A 64 -22.21 -10.36 1.35
N ILE A 65 -20.95 -9.95 1.21
CA ILE A 65 -20.29 -9.05 2.17
C ILE A 65 -20.91 -7.66 2.07
N ALA A 66 -21.13 -7.15 0.85
CA ALA A 66 -21.74 -5.84 0.65
C ALA A 66 -23.19 -5.77 1.16
N SER A 67 -23.93 -6.88 1.11
CA SER A 67 -25.29 -6.97 1.67
C SER A 67 -25.33 -7.18 3.19
N GLY A 68 -24.17 -7.39 3.84
CA GLY A 68 -24.08 -7.71 5.27
C GLY A 68 -24.55 -9.11 5.63
N ALA A 69 -24.92 -9.95 4.65
CA ALA A 69 -25.40 -11.32 4.88
C ALA A 69 -24.26 -12.33 5.09
N TYR A 70 -23.01 -11.91 4.91
CA TYR A 70 -21.85 -12.78 5.07
C TYR A 70 -21.46 -12.99 6.54
N GLU A 71 -21.68 -12.00 7.40
CA GLU A 71 -21.27 -11.99 8.81
C GLU A 71 -22.35 -12.59 9.70
N THR A 72 -22.34 -13.92 9.82
CA THR A 72 -23.22 -14.65 10.74
C THR A 72 -22.44 -15.03 12.01
N PRO A 73 -23.09 -15.15 13.17
CA PRO A 73 -22.41 -15.49 14.42
C PRO A 73 -21.62 -16.80 14.31
N GLU A 74 -22.17 -17.81 13.62
CA GLU A 74 -21.51 -19.11 13.44
C GLU A 74 -20.22 -19.02 12.63
N LYS A 75 -20.19 -18.15 11.61
CA LYS A 75 -18.98 -17.92 10.81
C LYS A 75 -17.93 -17.14 11.58
N LEU A 76 -18.33 -16.23 12.45
CA LEU A 76 -17.42 -15.45 13.28
C LEU A 76 -16.76 -16.33 14.34
N ASP A 77 -17.54 -17.18 15.02
CA ASP A 77 -17.00 -18.15 15.99
C ASP A 77 -16.00 -19.10 15.32
N ALA A 78 -16.35 -19.67 14.16
CA ALA A 78 -15.46 -20.55 13.43
C ALA A 78 -14.19 -19.84 12.89
N ALA A 79 -14.29 -18.55 12.54
CA ALA A 79 -13.14 -17.75 12.13
C ALA A 79 -12.22 -17.46 13.32
N LEU A 80 -12.80 -17.19 14.49
CA LEU A 80 -12.05 -16.93 15.72
C LEU A 80 -11.29 -18.18 16.18
N ASP A 81 -11.94 -19.35 16.17
CA ASP A 81 -11.28 -20.62 16.52
C ASP A 81 -10.07 -20.91 15.62
N ARG A 82 -10.22 -20.72 14.30
CA ARG A 82 -9.10 -20.90 13.35
C ARG A 82 -7.98 -19.89 13.55
N LEU A 83 -8.32 -18.65 13.91
CA LEU A 83 -7.32 -17.64 14.21
C LEU A 83 -6.50 -18.02 15.45
N LEU A 84 -7.17 -18.53 16.49
CA LEU A 84 -6.52 -18.99 17.71
C LEU A 84 -5.64 -20.22 17.46
N ASP A 85 -6.11 -21.18 16.65
CA ASP A 85 -5.32 -22.35 16.23
C ASP A 85 -4.08 -21.97 15.40
N GLN A 86 -4.17 -20.91 14.60
CA GLN A 86 -3.04 -20.42 13.81
C GLN A 86 -1.97 -19.70 14.67
N ILE A 87 -2.36 -19.10 15.79
CA ILE A 87 -1.47 -18.29 16.64
C ILE A 87 -0.90 -19.10 17.82
N GLY A 88 -1.62 -20.13 18.28
CA GLY A 88 -1.21 -21.02 19.37
C GLY A 88 -0.14 -22.03 18.97
#